data_AF-A0A4Q3CAD4-F1
#
_entry.id   AF-A0A4Q3CAD4-F1
#
_cell.length_a   1.000
_cell.length_b   1.000
_cell.length_c   1.000
_cell.angle_alpha   90.00
_cell.angle_beta   90.00
_cell.angle_gamma   90.00
#
_symmetry.space_group_name_H-M   'P 1'
#
loop_
_entity.id
_entity.type
_entity.pdbx_description
1 polymer ?
#
loop_
_entity_poly.entity_id
_entity_poly.type
_entity_poly.pdbx_seq_one_letter_code
_entity_poly.pdbx_strand_id
1 'polypeptide(L)' 'MSHVLVLGGARSGKTGFAERLAMRAGQRPVYLATAEALDDEMRERVRTHKQQRGQAFATIEEPLELSAALLRASRDHDA' A
#
# COMPACT_ATOMS: atom_id res chain seq x y z
N MET A 1 -18.48 5.88 4.73
CA MET A 1 -17.26 5.06 4.52
C MET A 1 -17.46 4.21 3.27
N SER A 2 -16.59 4.35 2.28
CA SER A 2 -16.58 3.50 1.09
C SER A 2 -15.35 2.60 1.13
N HIS A 3 -15.55 1.29 1.25
CA HIS A 3 -14.47 0.32 1.06
C HIS A 3 -14.42 -0.09 -0.41
N VAL A 4 -13.21 -0.22 -0.95
CA VAL A 4 -12.99 -0.65 -2.34
C VAL A 4 -12.10 -1.88 -2.36
N LEU A 5 -12.57 -2.93 -3.01
CA LEU A 5 -11.79 -4.14 -3.27
C LEU A 5 -11.35 -4.16 -4.73
N VAL A 6 -10.04 -4.19 -4.98
CA VAL A 6 -9.45 -4.26 -6.32
C VAL A 6 -8.91 -5.66 -6.57
N LEU A 7 -9.44 -6.36 -7.56
CA LEU A 7 -9.05 -7.72 -7.93
C LEU A 7 -8.43 -7.76 -9.34
N GLY A 8 -7.63 -8.79 -9.61
CA GLY A 8 -7.03 -9.02 -10.93
C GLY A 8 -5.82 -9.95 -10.90
N GLY A 9 -5.48 -10.49 -12.06
CA GLY A 9 -4.35 -11.41 -12.24
C GLY A 9 -2.98 -10.82 -11.87
N ALA A 10 -1.95 -11.67 -11.90
CA ALA A 10 -0.57 -11.19 -11.73
C ALA A 10 -0.23 -10.17 -12.82
N ARG A 11 0.46 -9.09 -12.46
CA ARG A 11 0.91 -8.01 -13.38
C ARG A 11 -0.22 -7.30 -14.17
N SER A 12 -1.48 -7.38 -13.72
CA SER A 12 -2.62 -6.71 -14.37
C SER A 12 -2.74 -5.20 -14.10
N GLY A 13 -1.78 -4.60 -13.38
CA GLY A 13 -1.81 -3.18 -13.01
C GLY A 13 -2.70 -2.82 -11.81
N LYS A 14 -3.23 -3.80 -11.07
CA LYS A 14 -4.09 -3.56 -9.88
C LYS A 14 -3.50 -2.63 -8.83
N THR A 15 -2.20 -2.79 -8.53
CA THR A 15 -1.51 -1.94 -7.53
C THR A 15 -1.53 -0.48 -7.95
N GLY A 16 -1.13 -0.18 -9.19
CA GLY A 16 -1.13 1.20 -9.69
C GLY A 16 -2.53 1.80 -9.80
N PHE A 17 -3.56 1.00 -10.11
CA PHE A 17 -4.95 1.46 -10.07
C PHE A 17 -5.38 1.83 -8.64
N ALA A 18 -5.12 0.96 -7.66
CA ALA A 18 -5.46 1.19 -6.25
C ALA A 18 -4.74 2.41 -5.68
N GLU A 19 -3.45 2.60 -6.00
CA GLU A 19 -2.69 3.77 -5.58
C GLU A 19 -3.28 5.07 -6.16
N ARG A 20 -3.62 5.10 -7.45
CA ARG A 20 -4.29 6.28 -8.04
C ARG A 20 -5.64 6.58 -7.41
N LEU A 21 -6.39 5.53 -7.05
CA LEU A 21 -7.67 5.70 -6.36
C LEU A 21 -7.46 6.29 -4.96
N ALA A 22 -6.49 5.79 -4.20
CA ALA A 22 -6.16 6.30 -2.87
C ALA A 22 -5.71 7.77 -2.90
N MET A 23 -4.85 8.13 -3.87
CA MET A 23 -4.40 9.52 -4.06
C MET A 23 -5.54 10.50 -4.37
N ARG A 24 -6.65 10.04 -4.94
CA ARG A 24 -7.83 10.87 -5.22
C ARG A 24 -8.79 10.95 -4.03
N ALA A 25 -8.72 9.98 -3.11
CA ALA A 25 -9.64 9.86 -2.00
C ALA A 25 -9.19 10.64 -0.76
N GLY A 26 -7.88 10.85 -0.55
CA GLY A 26 -7.35 11.49 0.65
C GLY A 26 -6.04 12.24 0.44
N GLN A 27 -5.68 13.08 1.42
CA GLN A 27 -4.51 13.96 1.34
C GLN A 27 -3.21 13.29 1.81
N ARG A 28 -3.28 12.25 2.65
CA ARG A 28 -2.11 11.61 3.29
C ARG A 28 -2.15 10.08 3.20
N PRO A 29 -2.23 9.47 2.01
CA PRO A 29 -2.47 8.04 1.88
C PRO A 29 -1.31 7.20 2.43
N VAL A 30 -1.65 6.03 2.93
CA VAL A 30 -0.72 5.04 3.49
C VAL A 30 -0.79 3.74 2.70
N TYR A 31 0.38 3.18 2.41
CA TYR A 31 0.53 1.86 1.80
C TYR A 31 0.90 0.86 2.89
N LEU A 32 -0.04 -0.01 3.22
CA LEU A 32 0.16 -1.09 4.19
C LEU A 32 0.51 -2.39 3.45
N ALA A 33 1.79 -2.74 3.46
CA ALA A 33 2.31 -3.92 2.79
C ALA A 33 2.27 -5.13 3.73
N THR A 34 1.60 -6.20 3.31
CA THR A 34 1.47 -7.44 4.08
C THR A 34 2.35 -8.57 3.56
N ALA A 35 3.02 -8.38 2.43
CA ALA A 35 3.87 -9.40 1.83
C ALA A 35 5.30 -9.31 2.38
N GLU A 36 5.87 -10.45 2.74
CA GLU A 36 7.29 -10.58 3.06
C GLU A 36 8.11 -10.75 1.77
N ALA A 37 9.16 -9.96 1.61
CA ALA A 37 10.07 -10.04 0.48
C ALA A 37 11.15 -11.11 0.73
N LEU A 38 10.77 -12.37 0.57
CA LEU A 38 11.62 -13.53 0.89
C LEU A 38 12.71 -13.79 -0.16
N ASP A 39 12.50 -13.36 -1.42
CA ASP A 39 13.46 -13.47 -2.51
C ASP A 39 13.93 -12.10 -3.05
N ASP A 40 15.04 -12.09 -3.80
CA ASP A 40 15.66 -10.87 -4.32
C ASP A 40 14.81 -10.19 -5.40
N GLU A 41 14.04 -10.95 -6.18
CA GLU A 41 13.13 -10.40 -7.19
C GLU A 41 12.03 -9.57 -6.52
N MET A 42 11.44 -10.10 -5.45
CA MET A 42 10.42 -9.44 -4.65
C MET A 42 11.00 -8.23 -3.92
N ARG A 43 12.22 -8.33 -3.38
CA ARG A 43 12.91 -7.20 -2.73
C ARG A 43 13.12 -6.04 -3.70
N GLU A 44 13.64 -6.30 -4.90
CA GLU A 44 13.86 -5.26 -5.90
C GLU A 44 12.55 -4.66 -6.41
N ARG A 45 11.50 -5.50 -6.56
CA ARG A 45 10.16 -5.03 -6.92
C ARG A 45 9.56 -4.12 -5.85
N VAL A 46 9.70 -4.47 -4.57
CA VAL A 46 9.27 -3.62 -3.45
C VAL A 46 10.05 -2.31 -3.46
N ARG A 47 11.36 -2.35 -3.67
CA ARG A 47 12.21 -1.15 -3.78
C ARG A 47 11.74 -0.22 -4.89
N THR A 48 11.47 -0.78 -6.07
CA THR A 48 10.97 -0.05 -7.24
C THR A 48 9.61 0.59 -6.95
N HIS A 49 8.66 -0.14 -6.36
CA HIS A 49 7.36 0.42 -6.00
C HIS A 49 7.47 1.52 -4.93
N LYS A 50 8.33 1.35 -3.91
CA LYS A 50 8.59 2.39 -2.92
C LYS A 50 9.14 3.67 -3.56
N GLN A 51 10.08 3.54 -4.50
CA GLN A 51 10.62 4.68 -5.25
C GLN A 51 9.57 5.37 -6.11
N GLN A 52 8.72 4.60 -6.80
CA GLN A 52 7.64 5.14 -7.62
C GLN A 52 6.61 5.91 -6.78
N ARG A 53 6.29 5.44 -5.59
CA ARG A 53 5.43 6.16 -4.64
C ARG A 53 6.10 7.42 -4.09
N GLY A 54 7.40 7.38 -3.86
CA GLY A 54 8.15 8.50 -3.29
C GLY A 54 7.53 8.98 -1.99
N GLN A 55 7.32 10.29 -1.87
CA GLN A 55 6.69 10.91 -0.69
C GLN A 55 5.16 10.94 -0.76
N ALA A 56 4.56 10.47 -1.86
CA ALA A 56 3.10 10.50 -2.01
C ALA A 56 2.41 9.52 -1.05
N PHE A 57 3.12 8.48 -0.59
CA PHE A 57 2.62 7.51 0.38
C PHE A 57 3.60 7.34 1.54
N ALA A 58 3.07 7.27 2.75
CA ALA A 58 3.78 6.57 3.82
C ALA A 58 3.73 5.06 3.53
N THR A 59 4.83 4.33 3.77
CA THR A 59 4.86 2.86 3.64
C THR A 59 5.03 2.24 5.01
N ILE A 60 4.11 1.35 5.37
CA ILE A 60 4.18 0.52 6.58
C ILE A 60 4.25 -0.94 6.11
N GLU A 61 5.26 -1.68 6.58
CA GLU A 61 5.35 -3.12 6.37
C GLU A 61 4.86 -3.83 7.64
N GLU A 62 3.76 -4.57 7.51
CA GLU A 62 3.17 -5.34 8.59
C GLU A 62 2.60 -6.65 8.02
N PRO A 63 3.37 -7.75 8.04
CA PRO A 63 2.93 -9.01 7.48
C PRO A 63 1.95 -9.80 8.36
N LEU A 64 1.92 -9.55 9.67
CA LEU A 64 1.20 -10.38 10.64
C LEU A 64 0.06 -9.63 11.32
N GLU A 65 0.36 -8.51 11.98
CA GLU A 65 -0.58 -7.80 12.87
C GLU A 65 -1.37 -6.71 12.12
N LEU A 66 -1.99 -7.09 10.99
CA LEU A 66 -2.63 -6.18 10.05
C LEU A 66 -3.72 -5.30 10.70
N SER A 67 -4.56 -5.88 11.56
CA SER A 67 -5.63 -5.13 12.23
C SER A 67 -5.09 -4.04 13.13
N ALA A 68 -4.02 -4.33 13.89
CA ALA A 68 -3.41 -3.36 14.78
C ALA A 68 -2.71 -2.25 13.98
N ALA A 69 -2.02 -2.58 12.89
CA ALA A 69 -1.39 -1.60 12.02
C ALA A 69 -2.42 -0.70 11.31
N LEU A 70 -3.54 -1.25 10.86
CA LEU A 70 -4.62 -0.47 10.24
C LEU A 70 -5.19 0.57 11.22
N LEU A 71 -5.45 0.18 12.47
CA LEU A 71 -5.96 1.10 13.51
C LEU A 71 -4.95 2.19 13.89
N ARG A 72 -3.64 1.90 13.84
CA ARG A 72 -2.60 2.92 14.02
C ARG A 72 -2.59 3.88 12.84
N ALA A 73 -2.54 3.34 11.62
CA ALA A 73 -2.47 4.12 10.40
C ALA A 73 -3.70 5.04 10.23
N SER A 74 -4.91 4.58 10.53
CA SER A 74 -6.11 5.41 10.42
C SER A 74 -6.07 6.64 11.32
N ARG A 75 -5.45 6.56 12.51
CA ARG A 75 -5.31 7.72 13.40
C ARG A 75 -4.33 8.77 12.88
N ASP A 76 -3.29 8.33 12.19
CA ASP A 76 -2.19 9.22 11.76
C ASP A 76 -2.41 9.78 10.35
N HIS A 77 -3.24 9.12 9.54
CA HIS A 77 -3.39 9.38 8.09
C HIS A 77 -4.79 9.75 7.61
N ASP A 78 -5.86 9.41 8.35
CA ASP A 78 -7.21 9.90 8.03
C ASP A 78 -7.42 11.25 8.73
N ALA A 79 -7.13 12.34 8.01
CA ALA A 79 -7.48 13.72 8.40
C ALA A 79 -8.47 14.31 7.39
#